data_AF-A0A2K4ZE03-F1
#
_entry.id   AF-A0A2K4ZE03-F1
#
_cell.length_a   1.000
_cell.length_b   1.000
_cell.length_c   1.000
_cell.angle_alpha   90.00
_cell.angle_beta   90.00
_cell.angle_gamma   90.00
#
_symmetry.space_group_name_H-M   'P 1'
#
loop_
_entity.id
_entity.type
_entity.pdbx_description
1 polymer ?
#
loop_
_entity_poly.entity_id
_entity_poly.type
_entity_poly.pdbx_seq_one_letter_code
_entity_poly.pdbx_strand_id
1 'polypeptide(L)'
;MHMSSKTFLWIEDRKGKASYLFWSSLLKQICPDVEVESKKNSSELVKAVKNLENTDNRYLIVLDNSFDNLHVVMEQKLLKQYADEKENVVLMDIICFEYILLEFRNLIDWIYAADDEFREKGQEQYRQEPNWLNLLRTET
;
A
#
# COMPACT_ATOMS: atom_id res chain seq x y z
N MET A 1 -33.24 -11.42 7.80
CA MET A 1 -32.41 -10.95 6.67
C MET A 1 -30.97 -11.13 7.08
N HIS A 2 -30.26 -12.11 6.54
CA HIS A 2 -28.82 -12.22 6.71
C HIS A 2 -28.23 -11.11 5.82
N MET A 3 -27.71 -10.03 6.40
CA MET A 3 -26.89 -9.11 5.61
C MET A 3 -25.65 -9.89 5.19
N SER A 4 -25.33 -9.89 3.90
CA SER A 4 -24.07 -10.45 3.42
C SER A 4 -22.93 -9.65 4.05
N SER A 5 -22.04 -10.33 4.77
CA SER A 5 -20.79 -9.76 5.26
C SER A 5 -20.02 -9.11 4.10
N LYS A 6 -19.65 -7.84 4.23
CA LYS A 6 -18.81 -7.15 3.24
C LYS A 6 -17.35 -7.21 3.64
N THR A 7 -16.46 -7.11 2.65
CA THR A 7 -15.02 -6.92 2.90
C THR A 7 -14.60 -5.53 2.43
N PHE A 8 -13.88 -4.82 3.27
CA PHE A 8 -13.38 -3.48 2.99
C PHE A 8 -11.84 -3.47 3.00
N LEU A 9 -11.25 -2.72 2.09
CA LEU A 9 -9.85 -2.29 2.17
C LEU A 9 -9.82 -0.83 2.62
N TRP A 10 -9.30 -0.57 3.82
CA TRP A 10 -9.12 0.77 4.33
C TRP A 10 -7.68 1.20 4.14
N ILE A 11 -7.51 2.36 3.50
CA ILE A 11 -6.21 2.98 3.31
C ILE A 11 -6.21 4.39 3.90
N GLU A 12 -5.05 4.89 4.28
CA GLU A 12 -4.93 6.26 4.78
C GLU A 12 -5.11 7.31 3.68
N ASP A 13 -4.74 7.00 2.44
CA ASP A 13 -4.73 8.00 1.38
C ASP A 13 -6.11 8.56 1.04
N ARG A 14 -6.10 9.78 0.52
CA ARG A 14 -7.31 10.43 0.01
C ARG A 14 -7.72 9.84 -1.33
N LYS A 15 -9.04 9.81 -1.59
CA LYS A 15 -9.58 9.52 -2.92
C LYS A 15 -8.90 10.38 -4.00
N GLY A 16 -8.50 9.75 -5.09
CA GLY A 16 -7.80 10.40 -6.21
C GLY A 16 -6.28 10.44 -6.09
N LYS A 17 -5.69 9.98 -4.98
CA LYS A 17 -4.24 9.73 -4.88
C LYS A 17 -3.84 8.45 -5.60
N ALA A 18 -2.56 8.34 -5.94
CA ALA A 18 -2.02 7.23 -6.72
C ALA A 18 -2.28 5.86 -6.06
N SER A 19 -1.98 5.71 -4.77
CA SER A 19 -2.25 4.50 -4.00
C SER A 19 -3.74 4.14 -3.96
N TYR A 20 -4.64 5.12 -3.78
CA TYR A 20 -6.10 4.89 -3.84
C TYR A 20 -6.53 4.37 -5.21
N LEU A 21 -6.05 4.99 -6.29
CA LEU A 21 -6.36 4.56 -7.66
C LEU A 21 -5.78 3.18 -7.95
N PHE A 22 -4.57 2.90 -7.49
CA PHE A 22 -3.92 1.60 -7.60
C PHE A 22 -4.75 0.51 -6.94
N TRP A 23 -5.03 0.63 -5.63
CA TRP A 23 -5.78 -0.38 -4.89
C TRP A 23 -7.19 -0.58 -5.43
N SER A 24 -7.89 0.51 -5.78
CA SER A 24 -9.23 0.44 -6.37
C SER A 24 -9.22 -0.28 -7.72
N SER A 25 -8.23 0.00 -8.57
CA SER A 25 -8.13 -0.61 -9.90
C SER A 25 -7.72 -2.08 -9.81
N LEU A 26 -6.73 -2.39 -8.97
CA LEU A 26 -6.25 -3.76 -8.76
C LEU A 26 -7.37 -4.64 -8.21
N LEU A 27 -7.99 -4.24 -7.10
CA LEU A 27 -9.03 -5.04 -6.45
C LEU A 27 -10.26 -5.21 -7.33
N LYS A 28 -10.64 -4.20 -8.12
CA LYS A 28 -11.73 -4.37 -9.09
C LYS A 28 -11.49 -5.50 -10.09
N GLN A 29 -10.23 -5.79 -10.44
CA GLN A 29 -9.87 -6.87 -11.36
C GLN A 29 -9.76 -8.23 -10.66
N ILE A 30 -9.14 -8.27 -9.47
CA ILE A 30 -8.79 -9.55 -8.81
C ILE A 30 -9.80 -9.99 -7.74
N CYS A 31 -10.47 -9.04 -7.08
CA CYS A 31 -11.38 -9.24 -5.94
C CYS A 31 -12.50 -8.18 -5.95
N PRO A 32 -13.44 -8.21 -6.92
CA PRO A 32 -14.42 -7.13 -7.13
C PRO A 32 -15.39 -6.91 -5.95
N ASP A 33 -15.52 -7.88 -5.05
CA ASP A 33 -16.35 -7.80 -3.84
C ASP A 33 -15.70 -7.02 -2.69
N VAL A 34 -14.42 -6.61 -2.83
CA VAL A 34 -13.71 -5.80 -1.84
C VAL A 34 -13.90 -4.31 -2.14
N GLU A 35 -14.48 -3.57 -1.19
CA GLU A 35 -14.72 -2.14 -1.33
C GLU A 35 -13.55 -1.33 -0.75
N VAL A 36 -12.94 -0.46 -1.56
CA VAL A 36 -11.82 0.40 -1.12
C VAL A 36 -12.34 1.70 -0.52
N GLU A 37 -11.94 1.99 0.71
CA GLU A 37 -12.28 3.22 1.41
C GLU A 37 -11.04 4.02 1.84
N SER A 38 -11.09 5.31 1.55
CA SER A 38 -10.08 6.29 1.97
C SER A 38 -10.42 6.82 3.36
N LYS A 39 -9.48 6.69 4.31
CA LYS A 39 -9.57 7.33 5.64
C LYS A 39 -8.85 8.68 5.71
N LYS A 40 -8.33 9.18 4.58
CA LYS A 40 -7.77 10.54 4.37
C LYS A 40 -6.41 10.84 4.99
N ASN A 41 -6.09 10.23 6.13
CA ASN A 41 -4.75 10.19 6.73
C ASN A 41 -4.64 9.06 7.78
N SER A 42 -3.42 8.85 8.26
CA SER A 42 -3.04 7.86 9.28
C SER A 42 -3.86 8.00 10.57
N SER A 43 -3.96 9.20 11.13
CA SER A 43 -4.69 9.45 12.38
C SER A 43 -6.18 9.08 12.30
N GLU A 44 -6.84 9.43 11.20
CA GLU A 44 -8.25 9.10 10.97
C GLU A 44 -8.44 7.60 10.69
N LEU A 45 -7.46 6.93 10.08
CA LEU A 45 -7.45 5.47 9.94
C LEU A 45 -7.38 4.79 11.32
N VAL A 46 -6.45 5.21 12.18
CA VAL A 46 -6.31 4.68 13.55
C VAL A 46 -7.60 4.90 14.35
N LYS A 47 -8.19 6.10 14.28
CA LYS A 47 -9.48 6.39 14.94
C LYS A 47 -10.60 5.51 14.40
N ALA A 48 -10.65 5.26 13.09
CA ALA A 48 -11.67 4.41 12.49
C ALA A 48 -11.57 2.96 12.99
N VAL A 49 -10.35 2.41 13.07
CA VAL A 49 -10.13 1.05 13.61
C VAL A 49 -10.42 0.98 15.10
N LYS A 50 -10.04 2.00 15.87
CA LYS A 50 -10.36 2.10 17.30
C LYS A 50 -11.87 2.03 17.56
N ASN A 51 -12.64 2.80 16.79
CA ASN A 51 -14.08 2.95 16.96
C ASN A 51 -14.89 1.92 16.15
N LEU A 52 -14.23 0.90 15.58
CA LEU A 52 -14.90 -0.10 14.79
C LEU A 52 -15.81 -0.96 15.67
N GLU A 53 -17.09 -1.01 15.32
CA GLU A 53 -18.07 -1.86 15.99
C GLU A 53 -17.91 -3.33 15.58
N ASN A 54 -18.33 -4.23 16.47
CA ASN A 54 -18.40 -5.65 16.14
C ASN A 54 -19.49 -5.87 15.07
N THR A 55 -19.05 -6.19 13.87
CA THR A 55 -19.90 -6.48 12.73
C THR A 55 -19.37 -7.72 12.02
N ASP A 56 -20.21 -8.39 11.24
CA ASP A 56 -19.78 -9.52 10.39
C ASP A 56 -18.90 -9.08 9.20
N ASN A 57 -18.67 -7.78 9.03
CA ASN A 57 -17.81 -7.27 7.97
C ASN A 57 -16.34 -7.50 8.29
N ARG A 58 -15.54 -7.70 7.25
CA ARG A 58 -14.09 -7.87 7.33
C ARG A 58 -13.38 -6.61 6.86
N TYR A 59 -12.32 -6.22 7.55
CA TYR A 59 -11.56 -5.00 7.28
C TYR A 59 -10.08 -5.33 7.09
N LEU A 60 -9.59 -5.09 5.88
CA LEU A 60 -8.18 -5.14 5.53
C LEU A 60 -7.63 -3.72 5.66
N ILE A 61 -6.57 -3.54 6.45
CA ILE A 61 -5.99 -2.22 6.70
C ILE A 61 -4.62 -2.14 6.05
N VAL A 62 -4.43 -1.14 5.19
CA VAL A 62 -3.15 -0.83 4.54
C VAL A 62 -2.63 0.49 5.07
N LEU A 63 -1.38 0.48 5.52
CA LEU A 63 -0.68 1.63 6.03
C LEU A 63 0.78 1.57 5.58
N ASP A 64 1.30 2.65 5.01
CA ASP A 64 2.69 2.72 4.60
C ASP A 64 3.62 2.78 5.82
N ASN A 65 4.77 2.09 5.77
CA ASN A 65 5.80 2.26 6.78
C ASN A 65 6.65 3.49 6.49
N SER A 66 6.59 4.45 7.42
CA SER A 66 7.54 5.57 7.49
C SER A 66 8.30 5.46 8.81
N PHE A 67 9.48 4.82 8.74
CA PHE A 67 10.34 4.57 9.91
C PHE A 67 11.06 5.82 10.41
N ASP A 68 11.17 6.84 9.56
CA ASP A 68 11.83 8.12 9.83
C ASP A 68 10.91 9.13 10.56
N ASN A 69 9.60 8.87 10.57
CA ASN A 69 8.63 9.72 11.26
C ASN A 69 8.13 9.05 12.55
N LEU A 70 8.65 9.52 13.70
CA LEU A 70 8.25 9.02 15.02
C LEU A 70 6.75 9.09 15.28
N HIS A 71 6.04 10.08 14.71
CA HIS A 71 4.59 10.19 14.84
C HIS A 71 3.89 9.03 14.13
N VAL A 72 4.29 8.74 12.89
CA VAL A 72 3.73 7.61 12.11
C VAL A 72 4.02 6.29 12.80
N VAL A 73 5.23 6.07 13.32
CA VAL A 73 5.58 4.87 14.09
C VAL A 73 4.69 4.70 15.34
N MET A 74 4.38 5.80 16.05
CA MET A 74 3.46 5.75 17.19
C MET A 74 2.03 5.41 16.76
N GLU A 75 1.54 5.99 15.68
CA GLU A 75 0.21 5.68 15.14
C GLU A 75 0.09 4.23 14.67
N GLN A 76 1.13 3.69 14.03
CA GLN A 76 1.21 2.28 13.65
C GLN A 76 1.13 1.33 14.84
N LYS A 77 1.84 1.65 15.93
CA LYS A 77 1.77 0.85 17.17
C LYS A 77 0.37 0.85 17.77
N LEU A 78 -0.29 2.01 17.81
CA LEU A 78 -1.67 2.12 18.27
C LEU A 78 -2.63 1.36 17.36
N LEU A 79 -2.46 1.48 16.05
CA LEU A 79 -3.25 0.76 15.07
C LEU A 79 -3.15 -0.76 15.29
N LYS A 80 -1.93 -1.26 15.46
CA LYS A 80 -1.68 -2.69 15.74
C LYS A 80 -2.37 -3.14 17.01
N GLN A 81 -2.26 -2.38 18.09
CA GLN A 81 -2.96 -2.68 19.33
C GLN A 81 -4.48 -2.79 19.12
N TYR A 82 -5.10 -1.82 18.44
CA TYR A 82 -6.55 -1.83 18.22
C TYR A 82 -7.02 -2.90 17.24
N ALA A 83 -6.17 -3.32 16.31
CA ALA A 83 -6.45 -4.39 15.35
C ALA A 83 -6.32 -5.78 16.01
N ASP A 84 -5.31 -5.99 16.85
CA ASP A 84 -5.09 -7.26 17.57
C ASP A 84 -6.26 -7.58 18.53
N GLU A 85 -7.02 -6.58 18.95
CA GLU A 85 -8.24 -6.71 19.76
C GLU A 85 -9.48 -7.14 18.94
N LYS A 86 -9.39 -7.26 17.60
CA LYS A 86 -10.54 -7.47 16.70
C LYS A 86 -10.30 -8.59 15.69
N GLU A 87 -11.10 -9.64 15.74
CA GLU A 87 -10.98 -10.80 14.84
C GLU A 87 -11.29 -10.48 13.37
N ASN A 88 -12.10 -9.45 13.13
CA ASN A 88 -12.53 -9.04 11.80
C ASN A 88 -11.63 -7.98 11.15
N VAL A 89 -10.52 -7.60 11.80
CA VAL A 89 -9.53 -6.64 11.29
C VAL A 89 -8.22 -7.36 10.99
N VAL A 90 -7.68 -7.13 9.81
CA VAL A 90 -6.39 -7.69 9.39
C VAL A 90 -5.51 -6.55 8.89
N LEU A 91 -4.35 -6.37 9.53
CA LEU A 91 -3.32 -5.46 9.03
C LEU A 91 -2.56 -6.13 7.89
N MET A 92 -2.43 -5.43 6.76
CA MET A 92 -1.57 -5.86 5.66
C MET A 92 -0.15 -5.38 5.92
N ASP A 93 0.77 -6.33 6.06
CA ASP A 93 2.19 -6.05 6.22
C ASP A 93 2.80 -5.68 4.87
N ILE A 94 2.81 -4.38 4.57
CA ILE A 94 3.45 -3.81 3.39
C ILE A 94 4.60 -2.91 3.83
N ILE A 95 5.71 -2.89 3.08
CA ILE A 95 6.82 -1.99 3.38
C ILE A 95 6.37 -0.55 3.14
N CYS A 96 6.00 -0.21 1.90
CA CYS A 96 5.30 1.01 1.54
C CYS A 96 4.74 0.85 0.11
N PHE A 97 3.86 1.75 -0.28
CA PHE A 97 3.30 1.79 -1.63
C PHE A 97 4.39 1.85 -2.72
N GLU A 98 5.44 2.66 -2.54
CA GLU A 98 6.53 2.76 -3.51
C GLU A 98 7.25 1.43 -3.70
N TYR A 99 7.44 0.65 -2.62
CA TYR A 99 8.05 -0.67 -2.71
C TYR A 99 7.18 -1.64 -3.50
N ILE A 100 5.86 -1.60 -3.29
CA ILE A 100 4.91 -2.40 -4.08
C ILE A 100 5.05 -2.07 -5.58
N LEU A 101 5.19 -0.80 -5.93
CA LEU A 101 5.39 -0.40 -7.33
C LEU A 101 6.70 -0.95 -7.91
N LEU A 102 7.78 -0.98 -7.13
CA LEU A 102 9.08 -1.51 -7.59
C LEU A 102 9.06 -3.02 -7.87
N GLU A 103 8.18 -3.79 -7.21
CA GLU A 103 8.05 -5.24 -7.45
C GLU A 103 7.43 -5.56 -8.82
N PHE A 104 6.76 -4.60 -9.46
CA PHE A 104 6.28 -4.76 -10.82
C PHE A 104 7.45 -4.64 -11.80
N ARG A 105 8.08 -5.78 -12.11
CA ARG A 105 9.21 -5.89 -13.05
C ARG A 105 8.96 -5.22 -14.41
N ASN A 106 7.69 -5.20 -14.84
CA ASN A 106 7.26 -4.63 -16.11
C ASN A 106 6.55 -3.28 -15.93
N LEU A 107 6.61 -2.62 -14.77
CA LEU A 107 5.89 -1.37 -14.53
C LEU A 107 6.29 -0.29 -15.53
N ILE A 108 7.58 -0.18 -15.81
CA ILE A 108 8.12 0.73 -16.82
C ILE A 108 7.60 0.38 -18.22
N ASP A 109 7.53 -0.91 -18.55
CA ASP A 109 6.98 -1.39 -19.83
C ASP A 109 5.46 -1.24 -19.94
N TRP A 110 4.77 -1.14 -18.81
CA TRP A 110 3.32 -0.94 -18.73
C TRP A 110 2.91 0.53 -18.71
N ILE A 111 3.73 1.41 -18.13
CA ILE A 111 3.46 2.85 -18.07
C ILE A 111 3.86 3.53 -19.38
N TYR A 112 4.97 3.11 -19.99
CA TYR A 112 5.49 3.74 -21.20
C TYR A 112 5.21 2.89 -22.44
N ALA A 113 4.62 3.52 -23.46
CA ALA A 113 4.52 2.93 -24.79
C ALA A 113 5.93 2.74 -25.40
N ALA A 114 6.05 1.87 -26.39
CA ALA A 114 7.36 1.52 -26.95
C ALA A 114 8.11 2.73 -27.53
N ASP A 115 7.38 3.74 -27.97
CA ASP A 115 7.80 4.97 -28.63
C ASP A 115 7.76 6.22 -27.71
N ASP A 116 7.55 6.04 -26.41
CA ASP A 116 7.43 7.16 -25.47
C ASP A 116 8.81 7.78 -25.17
N GLU A 117 9.00 9.09 -25.43
CA GLU A 117 10.27 9.82 -25.27
C GLU A 117 10.83 9.76 -23.83
N PHE A 118 9.96 9.56 -22.83
CA PHE A 118 10.37 9.44 -21.43
C PHE A 118 11.03 8.09 -21.10
N ARG A 119 10.85 7.08 -21.96
CA ARG A 119 11.44 5.75 -21.81
C ARG A 119 12.95 5.77 -21.99
N GLU A 120 13.46 6.61 -22.90
CA GLU A 120 14.90 6.78 -23.14
C GLU A 120 15.59 7.56 -22.02
N LYS A 121 14.97 8.62 -21.48
CA LYS A 121 15.53 9.42 -20.38
C LYS A 121 15.61 8.66 -19.06
N GLY A 122 14.66 7.78 -18.76
CA GLY A 122 14.72 6.90 -17.60
C GLY A 122 15.85 5.88 -17.69
N GLN A 123 16.06 5.29 -18.88
CA GLN A 123 17.12 4.29 -19.07
C GLN A 123 18.53 4.85 -18.83
N GLU A 124 18.82 6.10 -19.20
CA GLU A 124 20.13 6.72 -18.96
C GLU A 124 20.44 6.83 -17.45
N GLN A 125 19.42 7.07 -16.62
CA GLN A 125 19.56 7.24 -15.18
C GLN A 125 19.57 5.91 -14.39
N TYR A 126 18.90 4.87 -14.91
CA TYR A 126 18.92 3.52 -14.34
C TYR A 126 20.09 2.65 -14.84
N ARG A 127 20.79 3.03 -15.92
CA ARG A 127 21.96 2.30 -16.45
C ARG A 127 23.26 2.61 -15.70
N GLN A 128 23.25 3.58 -14.79
CA GLN A 128 24.30 3.73 -13.79
C GLN A 128 24.04 2.66 -12.71
N GLU A 129 24.60 1.46 -12.90
CA GLU A 129 24.67 0.47 -11.82
C GLU A 129 25.19 1.18 -10.56
N PRO A 130 24.49 1.10 -9.42
CA PRO A 130 24.99 1.75 -8.23
C PRO A 130 26.31 1.08 -7.84
N ASN A 131 27.36 1.89 -7.73
CA ASN A 131 28.78 1.51 -7.58
C ASN A 131 29.05 0.48 -6.45
N TRP A 132 28.12 0.30 -5.52
CA TRP A 132 28.21 -0.71 -4.46
C TRP A 132 28.10 -2.16 -4.97
N LEU A 133 27.52 -2.42 -6.14
CA LEU A 133 27.51 -3.77 -6.75
C LEU A 133 28.91 -4.21 -7.21
N ASN A 134 29.78 -3.27 -7.62
CA ASN A 134 31.18 -3.56 -7.96
C ASN A 134 32.05 -3.79 -6.71
N LEU A 135 31.67 -3.22 -5.56
CA LEU A 135 32.33 -3.47 -4.28
C LEU A 135 32.07 -4.90 -3.75
N LEU A 136 30.96 -5.54 -4.13
CA LEU A 136 30.64 -6.92 -3.71
C LEU A 136 31.25 -8.01 -4.60
N ARG A 137 31.76 -7.67 -5.79
CA ARG A 137 32.35 -8.65 -6.74
C ARG A 137 33.87 -8.73 -6.71
N THR A 138 34.53 -7.95 -5.86
CA THR A 138 35.99 -7.96 -5.71
C THR A 138 36.49 -8.76 -4.50
N GLU A 139 35.59 -9.34 -3.70
CA GLU A 139 35.92 -10.28 -2.62
C GLU A 139 35.26 -11.65 -2.81
N THR A 140 35.49 -12.28 -3.97
CA THR A 140 35.35 -13.73 -4.16
C THR A 140 36.40 -14.21 -5.15
#